data_AF-A0A5C7Q8Q2-F1
#
_entry.id   AF-A0A5C7Q8Q2-F1
#
_cell.length_a   1.000
_cell.length_b   1.000
_cell.length_c   1.000
_cell.angle_alpha   90.00
_cell.angle_beta   90.00
_cell.angle_gamma   90.00
#
_symmetry.space_group_name_H-M   'P 1'
#
loop_
_entity.id
_entity.type
_entity.pdbx_description
1 polymer ?
#
loop_
_entity_poly.entity_id
_entity_poly.type
_entity_poly.pdbx_seq_one_letter_code
_entity_poly.pdbx_strand_id
1 'polypeptide(L)'
;MALILRHMTPEQFLARLRERYRNASGPMAVHIGERLLSFIAAGDITDVQCRIAFGNLTASQWNAIKTRINNRTTARNTVRGATGE
;
A
#
# COMPACT_ATOMS: atom_id res chain seq x y z
N MET A 1 -4.42 -16.03 0.52
CA MET A 1 -5.85 -16.42 0.62
C MET A 1 -6.64 -15.22 0.13
N ALA A 2 -7.30 -15.32 -1.02
CA ALA A 2 -7.89 -14.19 -1.73
C ALA A 2 -8.81 -13.32 -0.84
N LEU A 3 -8.69 -11.99 -0.94
CA LEU A 3 -9.54 -11.00 -0.30
C LEU A 3 -11.00 -11.21 -0.71
N ILE A 4 -11.79 -11.85 0.17
CA ILE A 4 -13.23 -11.99 -0.01
C ILE A 4 -13.87 -10.65 0.32
N LEU A 5 -13.97 -9.78 -0.69
CA LEU A 5 -14.60 -8.47 -0.60
C LEU A 5 -16.12 -8.63 -0.75
N ARG A 6 -16.85 -8.67 0.38
CA ARG A 6 -18.29 -9.00 0.47
C ARG A 6 -19.20 -8.21 -0.49
N HIS A 7 -18.83 -6.98 -0.89
CA HIS A 7 -19.62 -6.11 -1.79
C HIS A 7 -18.78 -5.15 -2.65
N MET A 8 -17.52 -5.48 -2.98
CA MET A 8 -16.73 -4.59 -3.85
C MET A 8 -15.75 -5.36 -4.73
N THR A 9 -15.51 -4.85 -5.94
CA THR A 9 -14.47 -5.41 -6.81
C THR A 9 -13.07 -5.01 -6.30
N PRO A 10 -12.01 -5.76 -6.66
CA PRO A 10 -10.64 -5.37 -6.34
C PRO A 10 -10.29 -3.94 -6.80
N GLU A 11 -10.83 -3.52 -7.94
CA GLU A 11 -10.64 -2.16 -8.47
C GLU A 11 -11.32 -1.09 -7.62
N GLN A 12 -12.55 -1.34 -7.16
CA GLN A 12 -13.27 -0.44 -6.24
C GLN A 12 -12.55 -0.33 -4.88
N PHE A 13 -12.00 -1.45 -4.40
CA PHE A 13 -11.18 -1.47 -3.20
C PHE A 13 -9.92 -0.62 -3.37
N LEU A 14 -9.19 -0.79 -4.48
CA LEU A 14 -7.98 -0.03 -4.77
C LEU A 14 -8.25 1.45 -4.98
N ALA A 15 -9.38 1.81 -5.61
CA ALA A 15 -9.79 3.21 -5.77
C ALA A 15 -9.99 3.88 -4.39
N ARG A 16 -10.73 3.23 -3.48
CA ARG A 16 -10.92 3.72 -2.11
C ARG A 16 -9.61 3.80 -1.33
N LEU A 17 -8.73 2.81 -1.52
CA LEU A 17 -7.44 2.78 -0.86
C LEU A 17 -6.54 3.91 -1.36
N ARG A 18 -6.58 4.22 -2.67
CA ARG A 18 -5.89 5.37 -3.26
C ARG A 18 -6.40 6.68 -2.71
N GLU A 19 -7.72 6.87 -2.64
CA GLU A 19 -8.33 8.08 -2.07
C GLU A 19 -7.90 8.26 -0.61
N ARG A 20 -7.94 7.18 0.19
CA ARG A 20 -7.44 7.19 1.56
C ARG A 20 -5.96 7.51 1.64
N TYR A 21 -5.13 6.93 0.77
CA TYR A 21 -3.70 7.19 0.74
C TYR A 21 -3.39 8.65 0.36
N ARG A 22 -4.16 9.23 -0.56
CA ARG A 22 -4.01 10.64 -0.99
C ARG A 22 -4.43 11.62 0.12
N ASN A 23 -5.47 11.28 0.87
CA ASN A 23 -5.99 12.10 1.96
C ASN A 23 -5.24 11.88 3.28
N ALA A 24 -4.47 10.79 3.39
CA ALA A 24 -3.69 10.49 4.58
C ALA A 24 -2.42 11.33 4.66
N SER A 25 -2.13 11.86 5.85
CA SER A 25 -0.89 12.58 6.15
C SER A 25 0.07 11.73 6.99
N GLY A 26 1.37 11.95 6.78
CA GLY A 26 2.47 11.39 7.58
C GLY A 26 2.34 9.88 7.88
N PRO A 27 2.16 9.48 9.15
CA PRO A 27 2.17 8.08 9.56
C PRO A 27 0.98 7.27 9.04
N MET A 28 -0.17 7.90 8.79
CA MET A 28 -1.35 7.21 8.29
C MET A 28 -1.15 6.75 6.85
N ALA A 29 -0.45 7.55 6.03
CA ALA A 29 -0.10 7.18 4.66
C ALA A 29 0.85 5.97 4.64
N VAL A 30 1.80 5.91 5.58
CA VAL A 30 2.71 4.77 5.73
C VAL A 30 1.93 3.50 6.08
N HIS A 31 1.01 3.58 7.04
CA HIS A 31 0.22 2.42 7.44
C HIS A 31 -0.69 1.90 6.32
N ILE A 32 -1.29 2.80 5.52
CA ILE A 32 -2.08 2.42 4.34
C ILE A 32 -1.16 1.77 3.29
N GLY A 33 0.03 2.32 3.07
CA GLY A 33 1.03 1.76 2.17
C GLY A 33 1.50 0.35 2.58
N GLU A 34 1.78 0.13 3.86
CA GLU A 34 2.13 -1.18 4.42
C GLU A 34 1.04 -2.21 4.14
N ARG A 35 -0.21 -1.82 4.41
CA ARG A 35 -1.36 -2.68 4.21
C ARG A 35 -1.53 -3.04 2.73
N LEU A 36 -1.28 -2.09 1.83
CA LEU A 36 -1.28 -2.33 0.38
C LEU A 36 -0.21 -3.35 -0.04
N LEU A 37 1.02 -3.20 0.47
CA LEU A 37 2.09 -4.16 0.19
C LEU A 37 1.80 -5.56 0.73
N SER A 38 1.17 -5.64 1.91
CA SER A 38 0.76 -6.92 2.49
C SER A 38 -0.28 -7.65 1.63
N PHE A 39 -1.21 -6.94 1.00
CA PHE A 39 -2.18 -7.55 0.08
C PHE A 39 -1.54 -8.03 -1.21
N ILE A 40 -0.52 -7.32 -1.71
CA ILE A 40 0.27 -7.78 -2.86
C ILE A 40 1.02 -9.07 -2.50
N ALA A 41 1.67 -9.11 -1.33
CA ALA A 41 2.40 -10.29 -0.86
C ALA A 41 1.48 -11.50 -0.61
N ALA A 42 0.25 -11.26 -0.16
CA ALA A 42 -0.76 -12.30 0.04
C ALA A 42 -1.37 -12.84 -1.27
N GLY A 43 -1.07 -12.21 -2.41
CA GLY A 43 -1.61 -12.56 -3.73
C GLY A 43 -3.04 -12.09 -3.96
N ASP A 44 -3.56 -11.20 -3.11
CA ASP A 44 -4.93 -10.69 -3.20
C ASP A 44 -5.13 -9.68 -4.31
N ILE A 45 -4.07 -8.93 -4.61
CA ILE A 45 -4.00 -7.90 -5.63
C ILE A 45 -2.65 -8.00 -6.35
N THR A 46 -2.62 -7.70 -7.63
CA THR A 46 -1.39 -7.69 -8.42
C THR A 46 -0.80 -6.29 -8.52
N ASP A 47 0.51 -6.19 -8.73
CA ASP A 47 1.18 -4.93 -9.08
C ASP A 47 0.52 -4.24 -10.28
N VAL A 48 0.02 -5.02 -11.25
CA VAL A 48 -0.67 -4.49 -12.43
C VAL A 48 -1.99 -3.82 -12.05
N GLN A 49 -2.81 -4.45 -11.21
CA GLN A 49 -4.06 -3.86 -10.71
C GLN A 49 -3.80 -2.58 -9.92
N CYS A 50 -2.76 -2.58 -9.07
CA CYS A 50 -2.35 -1.38 -8.33
C CYS A 50 -1.93 -0.25 -9.27
N ARG A 51 -1.12 -0.55 -10.30
CA ARG A 51 -0.67 0.43 -11.29
C ARG A 51 -1.83 1.07 -12.04
N ILE A 52 -2.79 0.28 -12.47
CA ILE A 52 -4.00 0.74 -13.15
C ILE A 52 -4.79 1.66 -12.19
N ALA A 53 -5.08 1.20 -10.98
CA ALA A 53 -5.85 1.95 -10.00
C ALA A 53 -5.20 3.27 -9.55
N PHE A 54 -3.87 3.32 -9.47
CA PHE A 54 -3.10 4.53 -9.10
C PHE A 54 -2.90 5.53 -10.24
N GLY A 55 -3.58 5.36 -11.38
CA GLY A 55 -3.58 6.30 -12.50
C GLY A 55 -2.71 5.84 -13.66
N ASN A 56 -2.74 4.53 -13.94
CA ASN A 56 -1.97 3.88 -14.98
C ASN A 56 -0.46 4.17 -14.91
N LEU A 57 0.12 3.99 -13.73
CA LEU A 57 1.54 4.23 -13.50
C LEU A 57 2.41 3.24 -14.30
N THR A 58 3.58 3.69 -14.75
CA THR A 58 4.63 2.80 -15.28
C THR A 58 5.19 1.90 -14.19
N ALA A 59 5.81 0.77 -14.57
CA ALA A 59 6.41 -0.16 -13.62
C ALA A 59 7.48 0.53 -12.76
N SER A 60 8.27 1.42 -13.37
CA SER A 60 9.30 2.21 -12.68
C SER A 60 8.70 3.17 -11.66
N GLN A 61 7.67 3.94 -12.02
CA GLN A 61 6.99 4.86 -11.09
C GLN A 61 6.37 4.12 -9.91
N TRP A 62 5.76 2.97 -10.17
CA TRP A 62 5.19 2.14 -9.12
C TRP A 62 6.26 1.57 -8.19
N ASN A 63 7.38 1.07 -8.73
CA ASN A 63 8.51 0.61 -7.93
C ASN A 63 9.09 1.73 -7.07
N ALA A 64 9.20 2.96 -7.59
CA ALA A 64 9.64 4.11 -6.80
C ALA A 64 8.71 4.41 -5.61
N ILE A 65 7.38 4.25 -5.78
CA ILE A 65 6.41 4.39 -4.68
C ILE A 65 6.60 3.27 -3.66
N LYS A 66 6.73 2.00 -4.11
CA LYS A 66 6.97 0.87 -3.21
C LYS A 66 8.25 1.06 -2.38
N THR A 67 9.34 1.52 -3.00
CA THR A 67 10.59 1.82 -2.30
C THR A 67 10.39 2.89 -1.24
N ARG A 68 9.65 3.96 -1.53
CA ARG A 68 9.34 5.02 -0.55
C ARG A 68 8.51 4.50 0.63
N ILE A 69 7.51 3.66 0.36
CA ILE A 69 6.69 3.03 1.41
C ILE A 69 7.57 2.14 2.29
N ASN A 70 8.35 1.24 1.68
CA ASN A 70 9.27 0.35 2.40
C ASN A 70 10.26 1.12 3.26
N ASN A 71 10.89 2.17 2.74
CA ASN A 71 11.85 2.97 3.50
C ASN A 71 11.19 3.62 4.75
N ARG A 72 9.95 4.10 4.61
CA ARG A 72 9.20 4.68 5.74
C ARG A 72 8.77 3.63 6.75
N THR A 73 8.39 2.44 6.30
CA THR A 73 8.09 1.28 7.16
C THR A 73 9.30 0.81 7.93
N THR A 74 10.46 0.69 7.27
CA THR A 74 11.72 0.35 7.92
C THR A 74 12.07 1.38 8.99
N ALA A 75 12.01 2.68 8.66
CA ALA A 75 12.27 3.74 9.63
C ALA A 75 11.31 3.69 10.84
N ARG A 76 10.02 3.43 10.60
CA ARG A 76 9.03 3.26 11.67
C ARG A 76 9.34 2.05 12.56
N ASN A 77 9.73 0.92 11.96
CA ASN A 77 10.10 -0.29 12.72
C ASN A 77 11.36 -0.06 13.55
N THR A 78 12.35 0.68 13.03
CA THR A 78 13.53 1.09 13.80
C THR A 78 13.14 1.92 15.03
N VAL A 79 12.26 2.91 14.89
CA VAL A 79 11.77 3.72 16.02
C VAL A 79 10.99 2.86 17.03
N ARG A 80 10.12 1.97 16.56
CA ARG A 80 9.39 1.04 17.44
C ARG A 80 10.32 0.09 18.20
N GLY A 81 11.38 -0.39 17.55
CA GLY A 81 12.41 -1.20 18.18
C GLY A 81 13.18 -0.43 19.26
N ALA A 82 13.55 0.81 18.99
CA ALA A 82 14.28 1.67 19.93
C ALA A 82 13.45 2.15 21.14
N THR A 83 12.11 2.11 21.07
CA THR A 83 11.22 2.47 22.20
C THR A 83 10.90 1.26 23.09
N GLY A 84 11.32 0.06 22.69
CA GLY A 84 11.11 -1.20 23.41
C GLY A 84 12.27 -1.62 24.32
N GLU A 85 13.30 -0.79 24.46
CA GLU A 85 14.40 -0.95 25.41
C GLU A 85 14.22 -0.07 26.65
#